data_AF-A0A7C7QWU2-F1
#
_entry.id   AF-A0A7C7QWU2-F1
#
_cell.length_a   1.000
_cell.length_b   1.000
_cell.length_c   1.000
_cell.angle_alpha   90.00
_cell.angle_beta   90.00
_cell.angle_gamma   90.00
#
_symmetry.space_group_name_H-M   'P 1'
#
loop_
_entity.id
_entity.type
_entity.pdbx_description
1 polymer ?
#
loop_
_entity_poly.entity_id
_entity_poly.type
_entity_poly.pdbx_seq_one_letter_code
_entity_poly.pdbx_strand_id
1 'polypeptide(L)'
;MGQDNGHQWDHETGDQARAFDPASSADQSVPPVFDGYDLLDVPLGDLLRGERATLGKSLLDVERELRIRATYISAIENGDVGAFQSPGFIAGYVRSYARYLGIDPEWTFRRFCDETGFRGIHGSATNQGTNAKRLITAAPLRMDPNEVMSSSRISYAPTHNSVFSRVEP
;
A
#
# COMPACT_ATOMS: atom_id res chain seq x y z
N MET A 1 -15.31 -2.66 88.31
CA MET A 1 -14.99 -3.33 87.04
C MET A 1 -14.90 -2.28 85.95
N GLY A 2 -13.69 -1.85 85.58
CA GLY A 2 -13.41 -1.06 84.38
C GLY A 2 -12.20 -1.70 83.72
N GLN A 3 -12.41 -2.28 82.54
CA GLN A 3 -11.44 -3.03 81.74
C GLN A 3 -10.54 -1.99 81.03
N ASP A 4 -9.21 -2.07 81.16
CA ASP A 4 -8.25 -2.64 80.17
C ASP A 4 -8.10 -1.73 78.91
N ASN A 5 -6.98 -1.52 78.22
CA ASN A 5 -5.56 -1.89 78.21
C ASN A 5 -4.90 -0.78 77.33
N GLY A 6 -3.72 -0.20 77.58
CA GLY A 6 -2.42 -0.87 77.67
C GLY A 6 -1.88 -1.22 76.28
N HIS A 7 -1.16 -0.32 75.58
CA HIS A 7 -0.31 -0.61 74.39
C HIS A 7 0.92 0.34 74.47
N GLN A 8 2.07 -0.13 74.98
CA GLN A 8 3.18 -0.78 74.27
C GLN A 8 4.16 0.26 73.68
N TRP A 9 5.32 0.40 74.33
CA TRP A 9 6.51 1.05 73.80
C TRP A 9 7.41 -0.04 73.23
N ASP A 10 7.70 0.00 71.94
CA ASP A 10 8.77 -0.81 71.33
C ASP A 10 9.79 0.10 70.64
N HIS A 11 11.03 -0.31 70.75
CA HIS A 11 12.27 0.42 70.52
C HIS A 11 13.01 -0.35 69.41
N GLU A 12 13.32 0.23 68.24
CA GLU A 12 14.43 -0.28 67.43
C GLU A 12 14.98 0.71 66.37
N THR A 13 16.25 1.04 66.60
CA THR A 13 17.42 1.30 65.72
C THR A 13 17.34 1.17 64.18
N GLY A 14 18.10 2.05 63.51
CA GLY A 14 18.58 1.89 62.11
C GLY A 14 18.49 3.21 61.32
N ASP A 15 19.44 4.13 61.43
CA ASP A 15 20.68 4.22 60.64
C ASP A 15 20.52 4.60 59.15
N GLN A 16 21.18 5.72 58.81
CA GLN A 16 21.72 6.15 57.52
C GLN A 16 20.84 6.58 56.31
N ALA A 17 20.91 7.90 56.09
CA ALA A 17 21.26 8.59 54.83
C ALA A 17 20.37 8.42 53.59
N ARG A 18 19.61 9.47 53.25
CA ARG A 18 19.35 9.88 51.86
C ARG A 18 19.29 11.41 51.68
N ALA A 19 20.25 11.85 50.87
CA ALA A 19 20.33 13.02 49.99
C ALA A 19 19.39 14.23 50.21
N PHE A 20 20.02 15.39 50.36
CA PHE A 20 19.49 16.67 49.91
C PHE A 20 19.47 16.62 48.38
N ASP A 21 18.29 16.62 47.74
CA ASP A 21 18.12 16.68 46.28
C ASP A 21 17.93 18.16 45.84
N PRO A 22 18.95 18.86 45.30
CA PRO A 22 18.80 20.23 44.83
C PRO A 22 18.46 20.23 43.34
N ALA A 23 17.31 19.66 42.96
CA ALA A 23 16.88 19.66 41.57
C ALA A 23 15.35 19.71 41.45
N SER A 24 14.75 20.80 41.93
CA SER A 24 13.40 21.17 41.49
C SER A 24 13.48 22.37 40.56
N SER A 25 13.31 22.05 39.28
CA SER A 25 12.61 22.88 38.29
C SER A 25 13.31 24.17 37.86
N ALA A 26 14.37 24.01 37.07
CA ALA A 26 14.63 24.98 36.01
C ALA A 26 13.50 24.86 34.98
N ASP A 27 12.53 25.79 35.06
CA ASP A 27 11.58 26.11 34.00
C ASP A 27 12.35 26.62 32.78
N GLN A 28 12.94 25.69 32.04
CA GLN A 28 13.42 25.94 30.69
C GLN A 28 12.19 25.89 29.80
N SER A 29 11.50 27.03 29.69
CA SER A 29 10.65 27.31 28.56
C SER A 29 11.54 27.37 27.31
N VAL A 30 11.90 26.19 26.80
CA VAL A 30 12.38 26.06 25.43
C VAL A 30 11.32 26.73 24.57
N PRO A 31 11.63 27.81 23.83
CA PRO A 31 10.73 28.25 22.78
C PRO A 31 10.49 27.03 21.90
N PRO A 32 9.27 26.80 21.36
CA PRO A 32 9.06 25.71 20.43
C PRO A 32 10.16 25.83 19.40
N VAL A 33 11.06 24.83 19.39
CA VAL A 33 12.04 24.65 18.34
C VAL A 33 11.20 24.82 17.09
N PHE A 34 11.53 25.79 16.23
CA PHE A 34 10.76 26.00 15.00
C PHE A 34 11.05 24.78 14.16
N ASP A 35 10.17 23.84 14.42
CA ASP A 35 10.34 22.47 14.14
C ASP A 35 10.06 22.49 12.63
N GLY A 36 11.05 22.21 11.79
CA GLY A 36 10.99 22.36 10.32
C GLY A 36 9.94 21.49 9.59
N TYR A 37 8.90 21.04 10.28
CA TYR A 37 7.82 20.16 9.89
C TYR A 37 6.62 20.94 9.31
N ASP A 38 6.57 22.28 9.42
CA ASP A 38 5.58 23.09 8.69
C ASP A 38 5.79 23.08 7.16
N LEU A 39 6.95 22.60 6.68
CA LEU A 39 7.23 22.36 5.27
C LEU A 39 6.91 20.92 4.81
N LEU A 40 6.56 20.01 5.72
CA LEU A 40 6.42 18.57 5.44
C LEU A 40 4.98 18.11 5.23
N ASP A 41 3.98 18.94 5.48
CA ASP A 41 2.56 18.58 5.30
C ASP A 41 1.91 19.37 4.14
N VAL A 42 2.61 19.47 3.02
CA VAL A 42 2.01 19.99 1.78
C VAL A 42 1.09 18.90 1.21
N PRO A 43 -0.20 19.19 0.96
CA PRO A 43 -1.10 18.25 0.30
C PRO A 43 -0.52 17.82 -1.05
N LEU A 44 -0.68 16.54 -1.40
CA LEU A 44 -0.15 16.02 -2.67
C LEU A 44 -0.64 16.85 -3.87
N GLY A 45 -1.90 17.26 -3.83
CA GLY A 45 -2.51 18.08 -4.88
C GLY A 45 -1.76 19.41 -5.14
N ASP A 46 -1.39 20.10 -4.06
CA ASP A 46 -0.64 21.36 -4.13
C ASP A 46 0.80 21.13 -4.58
N LEU A 47 1.42 20.03 -4.16
CA LEU A 47 2.75 19.64 -4.64
C LEU A 47 2.75 19.40 -6.15
N LEU A 48 1.79 18.62 -6.67
CA LEU A 48 1.68 18.34 -8.11
C LEU A 48 1.38 19.62 -8.91
N ARG A 49 0.50 20.48 -8.38
CA ARG A 49 0.20 21.79 -8.99
C ARG A 49 1.44 22.69 -9.02
N GLY A 50 2.18 22.74 -7.91
CA GLY A 50 3.41 23.51 -7.78
C GLY A 50 4.44 23.06 -8.83
N GLU A 51 4.63 21.75 -8.97
CA GLU A 51 5.62 21.24 -9.93
C GLU A 51 5.22 21.48 -11.39
N ARG A 52 3.92 21.34 -11.72
CA ARG A 52 3.42 21.74 -13.04
C ARG A 52 3.68 23.24 -13.30
N ALA A 53 3.50 24.09 -12.29
CA ALA A 53 3.75 25.53 -12.41
C ALA A 53 5.25 25.85 -12.57
N THR A 54 6.14 25.11 -11.88
CA THR A 54 7.60 25.22 -12.06
C THR A 54 8.01 24.92 -13.51
N LEU A 55 7.35 23.97 -14.16
CA LEU A 55 7.55 23.67 -15.58
C LEU A 55 6.89 24.68 -16.53
N GLY A 56 6.14 25.66 -16.02
CA GLY A 56 5.42 26.66 -16.82
C GLY A 56 4.28 26.09 -17.66
N LYS A 57 3.69 24.95 -17.25
CA LYS A 57 2.67 24.24 -18.04
C LYS A 57 1.25 24.54 -17.55
N SER A 58 0.36 24.83 -18.48
CA SER A 58 -1.08 24.88 -18.19
C SER A 58 -1.69 23.47 -18.17
N LEU A 59 -2.88 23.33 -17.58
CA LEU A 59 -3.63 22.07 -17.62
C LEU A 59 -3.91 21.61 -19.08
N LEU A 60 -4.14 22.56 -19.98
CA LEU A 60 -4.37 22.27 -21.40
C LEU A 60 -3.11 21.77 -22.10
N ASP A 61 -1.92 22.20 -21.66
CA ASP A 61 -0.65 21.69 -22.19
C ASP A 61 -0.44 20.24 -21.75
N VAL A 62 -0.66 19.97 -20.46
CA VAL A 62 -0.59 18.60 -19.92
C VAL A 62 -1.60 17.68 -20.61
N GLU A 63 -2.81 18.17 -20.92
CA GLU A 63 -3.80 17.39 -21.66
C GLU A 63 -3.31 16.96 -23.04
N ARG A 64 -2.70 17.89 -23.79
CA ARG A 64 -2.18 17.57 -25.13
C ARG A 64 -1.03 16.57 -25.08
N GLU A 65 -0.15 16.70 -24.08
CA GLU A 65 1.04 15.88 -23.95
C GLU A 65 0.73 14.47 -23.41
N LEU A 66 -0.16 14.35 -22.42
CA LEU A 66 -0.52 13.07 -21.80
C LEU A 66 -1.75 12.40 -22.41
N ARG A 67 -2.54 13.12 -23.21
CA ARG A 67 -3.85 12.67 -23.71
C ARG A 67 -4.80 12.30 -22.56
N ILE A 68 -4.71 13.03 -21.46
CA ILE A 68 -5.59 12.94 -20.29
C ILE A 68 -6.34 14.26 -20.19
N ARG A 69 -7.68 14.22 -20.16
CA ARG A 69 -8.51 15.45 -20.10
C ARG A 69 -8.04 16.37 -18.97
N ALA A 70 -7.95 17.68 -19.23
CA ALA A 70 -7.55 18.67 -18.23
C ALA A 70 -8.42 18.61 -16.96
N THR A 71 -9.71 18.28 -17.10
CA THR A 71 -10.64 18.05 -15.97
C THR A 71 -10.13 16.96 -15.01
N TYR A 72 -9.53 15.89 -15.53
CA TYR A 72 -8.99 14.81 -14.71
C TYR A 72 -7.65 15.18 -14.09
N ILE A 73 -6.80 15.97 -14.77
CA ILE A 73 -5.57 16.50 -14.16
C ILE A 73 -5.92 17.41 -12.98
N SER A 74 -6.91 18.30 -13.17
CA SER A 74 -7.45 19.14 -12.08
C SER A 74 -8.03 18.29 -10.94
N ALA A 75 -8.76 17.22 -11.26
CA ALA A 75 -9.29 16.31 -10.25
C ALA A 75 -8.18 15.65 -9.42
N ILE A 76 -7.07 15.25 -10.04
CA ILE A 76 -5.89 14.74 -9.32
C ILE A 76 -5.33 15.82 -8.38
N GLU A 77 -5.15 17.05 -8.87
CA GLU A 77 -4.63 18.18 -8.06
C GLU A 77 -5.57 18.60 -6.92
N ASN A 78 -6.86 18.29 -7.00
CA ASN A 78 -7.83 18.59 -5.94
C ASN A 78 -8.16 17.37 -5.07
N GLY A 79 -7.59 16.19 -5.36
CA GLY A 79 -7.94 14.94 -4.68
C GLY A 79 -9.39 14.48 -4.90
N ASP A 80 -10.07 14.96 -5.95
CA ASP A 80 -11.47 14.66 -6.21
C ASP A 80 -11.64 13.39 -7.04
N VAL A 81 -11.75 12.26 -6.36
CA VAL A 81 -11.99 10.93 -6.95
C VAL A 81 -13.39 10.84 -7.60
N GLY A 82 -14.35 11.66 -7.16
CA GLY A 82 -15.72 11.65 -7.67
C GLY A 82 -15.87 12.23 -9.08
N ALA A 83 -14.93 13.07 -9.50
CA ALA A 83 -14.93 13.66 -10.84
C ALA A 83 -14.62 12.66 -11.97
N PHE A 84 -14.07 11.48 -11.66
CA PHE A 84 -13.68 10.50 -12.66
C PHE A 84 -14.86 9.63 -13.09
N GLN A 85 -15.11 9.56 -14.40
CA GLN A 85 -16.16 8.71 -14.97
C GLN A 85 -15.88 7.21 -14.81
N SER A 86 -14.60 6.82 -14.80
CA SER A 86 -14.18 5.42 -14.67
C SER A 86 -13.01 5.32 -13.68
N PRO A 87 -13.29 4.86 -12.44
CA PRO A 87 -12.27 4.75 -11.38
C PRO A 87 -11.09 3.83 -11.72
N GLY A 88 -11.26 2.91 -12.69
CA GLY A 88 -10.22 1.95 -13.08
C GLY A 88 -8.99 2.59 -13.70
N PHE A 89 -9.15 3.77 -14.30
CA PHE A 89 -8.05 4.47 -14.98
C PHE A 89 -7.33 5.49 -14.09
N ILE A 90 -7.88 5.84 -12.92
CA ILE A 90 -7.29 6.84 -12.00
C ILE A 90 -5.84 6.49 -11.68
N ALA A 91 -5.59 5.23 -11.36
CA ALA A 91 -4.25 4.75 -11.01
C ALA A 91 -3.24 4.92 -12.16
N GLY A 92 -3.69 4.80 -13.42
CA GLY A 92 -2.86 5.08 -14.59
C GLY A 92 -2.62 6.57 -14.80
N TYR A 93 -3.67 7.38 -14.64
CA TYR A 93 -3.58 8.84 -14.81
C TYR A 93 -2.64 9.48 -13.79
N VAL A 94 -2.77 9.12 -12.51
CA VAL A 94 -1.88 9.63 -11.43
C VAL A 94 -0.42 9.29 -11.72
N ARG A 95 -0.12 8.03 -12.08
CA ARG A 95 1.26 7.62 -12.39
C ARG A 95 1.83 8.29 -13.64
N SER A 96 1.03 8.43 -14.70
CA SER A 96 1.46 9.12 -15.92
C SER A 96 1.75 10.59 -15.65
N TYR A 97 0.92 11.24 -14.83
CA TYR A 97 1.13 12.63 -14.45
C TYR A 97 2.37 12.82 -13.55
N ALA A 98 2.58 11.93 -12.58
CA ALA A 98 3.80 11.94 -11.76
C ALA A 98 5.08 11.82 -12.60
N ARG A 99 5.12 10.85 -13.53
CA ARG A 99 6.26 10.67 -14.45
C ARG A 99 6.51 11.91 -15.30
N TYR A 100 5.45 12.56 -15.76
CA TYR A 100 5.53 13.78 -16.54
C TYR A 100 6.19 14.92 -15.75
N LEU A 101 5.85 15.04 -14.47
CA LEU A 101 6.41 16.04 -13.57
C LEU A 101 7.78 15.66 -13.00
N GLY A 102 8.33 14.49 -13.36
CA GLY A 102 9.60 14.01 -12.81
C GLY A 102 9.53 13.52 -11.36
N ILE A 103 8.32 13.27 -10.84
CA ILE A 103 8.08 12.77 -9.48
C ILE A 103 7.92 11.24 -9.53
N ASP A 104 8.38 10.55 -8.48
CA ASP A 104 8.24 9.09 -8.41
C ASP A 104 6.75 8.67 -8.49
N PRO A 105 6.37 7.84 -9.47
CA PRO A 105 4.97 7.52 -9.72
C PRO A 105 4.35 6.63 -8.65
N GLU A 106 5.13 5.76 -8.01
CA GLU A 106 4.57 4.82 -7.04
C GLU A 106 4.39 5.47 -5.67
N TRP A 107 5.33 6.34 -5.27
CA TRP A 107 5.19 7.24 -4.14
C TRP A 107 3.99 8.16 -4.32
N THR A 108 3.87 8.82 -5.49
CA THR A 108 2.74 9.72 -5.79
C THR A 108 1.41 8.98 -5.70
N PHE A 109 1.33 7.79 -6.32
CA PHE A 109 0.10 7.00 -6.28
C PHE A 109 -0.26 6.55 -4.87
N ARG A 110 0.71 6.10 -4.08
CA ARG A 110 0.49 5.71 -2.68
C ARG A 110 -0.04 6.88 -1.87
N ARG A 111 0.62 8.04 -1.95
CA ARG A 111 0.21 9.26 -1.25
C ARG A 111 -1.19 9.71 -1.67
N PHE A 112 -1.52 9.61 -2.96
CA PHE A 112 -2.86 9.91 -3.47
C PHE A 112 -3.91 8.99 -2.85
N CYS A 113 -3.62 7.68 -2.71
CA CYS A 113 -4.51 6.73 -2.05
C CYS A 113 -4.70 7.04 -0.57
N ASP A 114 -3.61 7.44 0.12
CA ASP A 114 -3.64 7.77 1.54
C ASP A 114 -4.45 9.04 1.82
N GLU A 115 -4.34 10.07 0.98
CA GLU A 115 -5.07 11.33 1.14
C GLU A 115 -6.54 11.24 0.70
N THR A 116 -6.84 10.55 -0.40
CA THR A 116 -8.20 10.49 -0.96
C THR A 116 -9.03 9.30 -0.48
N GLY A 117 -8.39 8.32 0.17
CA GLY A 117 -9.00 7.02 0.50
C GLY A 117 -9.24 6.12 -0.72
N PHE A 118 -8.77 6.51 -1.92
CA PHE A 118 -8.92 5.71 -3.12
C PHE A 118 -8.16 4.40 -2.99
N ARG A 119 -8.89 3.28 -3.00
CA ARG A 119 -8.32 1.94 -3.13
C ARG A 119 -8.73 1.47 -4.51
N GLY A 120 -7.76 1.41 -5.44
CA GLY A 120 -8.03 1.05 -6.83
C GLY A 120 -8.85 -0.24 -6.97
N ILE A 121 -9.43 -0.50 -8.15
CA ILE A 121 -10.37 -1.61 -8.38
C ILE A 121 -9.82 -2.98 -7.91
N HIS A 122 -8.50 -3.16 -7.93
CA HIS A 122 -7.83 -4.40 -7.52
C HIS A 122 -7.50 -4.48 -6.00
N GLY A 123 -7.61 -3.37 -5.27
CA GLY A 123 -7.19 -3.25 -3.86
C GLY A 123 -8.01 -4.08 -2.86
N SER A 124 -9.17 -4.60 -3.26
CA SER A 124 -9.96 -5.49 -2.40
C SER A 124 -9.72 -6.99 -2.65
N ALA A 125 -9.02 -7.38 -3.73
CA ALA A 125 -8.94 -8.80 -4.15
C ALA A 125 -7.52 -9.32 -4.46
N THR A 126 -6.51 -8.46 -4.63
CA THR A 126 -5.17 -8.93 -5.03
C THR A 126 -4.35 -9.60 -3.91
N ASN A 127 -4.75 -9.48 -2.65
CA ASN A 127 -4.17 -10.30 -1.57
C ASN A 127 -4.77 -11.72 -1.48
N GLN A 128 -5.80 -12.05 -2.28
CA GLN A 128 -6.40 -13.40 -2.29
C GLN A 128 -5.89 -14.29 -3.45
N GLY A 129 -5.14 -13.74 -4.41
CA GLY A 129 -4.80 -14.42 -5.67
C GLY A 129 -3.37 -14.97 -5.82
N THR A 130 -2.45 -14.70 -4.89
CA THR A 130 -1.04 -15.16 -5.01
C THR A 130 -0.75 -16.47 -4.25
N ASN A 131 -1.74 -17.02 -3.54
CA ASN A 131 -1.62 -18.33 -2.91
C ASN A 131 -2.02 -19.48 -3.86
N ALA A 132 -3.05 -19.28 -4.70
CA ALA A 132 -3.58 -20.33 -5.58
C ALA A 132 -2.62 -20.79 -6.69
N LYS A 133 -1.62 -19.99 -7.08
CA LYS A 133 -0.60 -20.41 -8.07
C LYS A 133 0.58 -21.18 -7.48
N ARG A 134 0.73 -21.25 -6.15
CA ARG A 134 1.79 -22.06 -5.52
C ARG A 134 1.38 -23.51 -5.26
N LEU A 135 0.10 -23.85 -5.43
CA LEU A 135 -0.42 -25.21 -5.25
C LEU A 135 -0.37 -26.06 -6.54
N ILE A 136 0.07 -25.51 -7.67
CA ILE A 136 0.13 -26.22 -8.97
C ILE A 136 1.57 -26.52 -9.41
N THR A 137 2.59 -26.04 -8.68
CA THR A 137 4.00 -26.36 -8.97
C THR A 137 4.57 -27.37 -7.98
N ALA A 138 3.89 -28.51 -7.85
CA ALA A 138 4.59 -29.77 -7.60
C ALA A 138 4.81 -30.44 -8.97
N ALA A 139 5.65 -29.83 -9.80
CA ALA A 139 6.09 -30.45 -11.04
C ALA A 139 6.93 -31.69 -10.65
N PRO A 140 6.64 -32.89 -11.18
CA PRO A 140 7.49 -34.05 -10.95
C PRO A 140 8.90 -33.78 -11.50
N LEU A 141 9.91 -34.37 -10.87
CA LEU A 141 11.33 -34.29 -11.26
C LEU A 141 11.48 -34.41 -12.78
N ARG A 142 12.40 -33.62 -13.36
CA ARG A 142 12.85 -33.77 -14.75
C ARG A 142 13.20 -35.25 -15.01
N MET A 143 12.36 -35.93 -15.79
CA MET A 143 12.65 -37.28 -16.28
C MET A 143 13.62 -37.19 -17.46
N ASP A 144 14.59 -38.10 -17.49
CA ASP A 144 15.55 -38.22 -18.59
C ASP A 144 14.80 -38.58 -19.90
N PRO A 145 15.08 -37.92 -21.04
CA PRO A 145 14.35 -38.14 -22.30
C PRO A 145 14.32 -39.60 -22.79
N ASN A 146 15.31 -40.41 -22.37
CA ASN A 146 15.45 -41.80 -22.77
C ASN A 146 14.52 -42.77 -21.99
N GLU A 147 14.04 -42.38 -20.81
CA GLU A 147 13.10 -43.19 -20.00
C GLU A 147 11.64 -43.02 -20.43
N VAL A 148 11.30 -41.89 -21.06
CA VAL A 148 9.95 -41.59 -21.55
C VAL A 148 9.60 -42.44 -22.78
N MET A 149 10.60 -42.75 -23.63
CA MET A 149 10.41 -43.54 -24.86
C MET A 149 10.24 -45.03 -24.58
N SER A 150 10.72 -45.53 -23.45
CA SER A 150 10.72 -46.97 -23.12
C SER A 150 9.53 -47.40 -22.25
N SER A 151 8.83 -46.47 -21.60
CA SER A 151 7.67 -46.75 -20.73
C SER A 151 6.31 -46.53 -21.39
N SER A 152 6.25 -45.92 -22.57
CA SER A 152 4.97 -45.62 -23.25
C SER A 152 4.52 -46.75 -24.18
N ARG A 153 3.78 -47.72 -23.64
CA ARG A 153 2.81 -48.50 -24.44
C ARG A 153 1.53 -47.67 -24.61
N ILE A 154 1.57 -46.63 -25.44
CA ILE A 154 0.34 -45.97 -25.90
C ILE A 154 -0.23 -46.81 -27.04
N SER A 155 -1.30 -47.54 -26.76
CA SER A 155 -2.21 -48.10 -27.77
C SER A 155 -3.17 -46.99 -28.22
N TYR A 156 -2.83 -46.31 -29.31
CA TYR A 156 -3.71 -45.34 -29.98
C TYR A 156 -4.23 -45.97 -31.29
N ALA A 157 -5.39 -46.62 -31.21
CA ALA A 157 -6.12 -47.06 -32.39
C ALA A 157 -7.28 -46.09 -32.65
N PRO A 158 -7.29 -45.33 -33.76
CA PRO A 158 -8.45 -44.51 -34.10
C PRO A 158 -9.60 -45.42 -34.55
N THR A 159 -10.70 -45.46 -33.79
CA THR A 159 -11.96 -46.05 -34.23
C THR A 159 -12.59 -45.12 -35.27
N HIS A 160 -12.57 -45.53 -36.54
CA HIS A 160 -13.33 -44.84 -37.57
C HIS A 160 -14.82 -45.11 -37.33
N ASN A 161 -15.58 -44.07 -36.98
CA ASN A 161 -17.04 -44.16 -37.04
C ASN A 161 -17.45 -44.19 -38.52
N SER A 162 -18.04 -45.30 -38.95
CA SER A 162 -18.66 -45.43 -40.28
C SER A 162 -19.90 -44.54 -40.34
N VAL A 163 -19.88 -43.52 -41.20
CA VAL A 163 -21.00 -42.58 -41.40
C VAL A 163 -21.79 -42.91 -42.68
N PHE A 164 -21.58 -44.08 -43.29
CA PHE A 164 -22.28 -44.49 -44.51
C PHE A 164 -22.95 -45.86 -44.34
N SER A 165 -24.13 -45.86 -43.74
CA SER A 165 -25.13 -46.92 -43.93
C SER A 165 -26.53 -46.30 -43.90
N ARG A 166 -26.88 -45.59 -44.98
CA ARG A 166 -28.27 -45.25 -45.28
C ARG A 166 -28.43 -44.96 -46.78
N VAL A 167 -28.44 -46.02 -47.59
CA VAL A 167 -29.16 -46.05 -48.88
C VAL A 167 -29.58 -47.51 -49.14
N GLU A 168 -30.86 -47.79 -48.95
CA GLU A 168 -31.69 -48.73 -49.74
C GLU A 168 -32.92 -47.89 -50.15
N PRO A 169 -33.62 -48.14 -51.27
CA PRO A 169 -33.83 -49.42 -51.96
C PRO A 169 -33.24 -49.54 -53.37
#